data_AF-A0A352WXI8-F1
#
_entry.id   AF-A0A352WXI8-F1
#
_cell.length_a   1.000
_cell.length_b   1.000
_cell.length_c   1.000
_cell.angle_alpha   90.00
_cell.angle_beta   90.00
_cell.angle_gamma   90.00
#
_symmetry.space_group_name_H-M   'P 1'
#
loop_
_entity.id
_entity.type
_entity.pdbx_description
1 polymer ?
#
loop_
_entity_poly.entity_id
_entity_poly.type
_entity_poly.pdbx_seq_one_letter_code
_entity_poly.pdbx_strand_id
1 'polypeptide(L)'
;MLPFVALICLRRANHGLYLCILVFVASWITDTFAYFTGYFLGKHKLAPFVSPKKTIEGSIGGTLFAIGGCMGYGALIGTADSAVIPHYLALAVVGLILSIVSQLGDLAASAVKRSYGI
;
A
#
# COMPACT_ATOMS: atom_id res chain seq x y z
N MET A 1 2.70 11.87 16.12
CA MET A 1 1.87 11.28 17.20
C MET A 1 0.73 10.43 16.67
N LEU A 2 -0.13 10.93 15.76
CA LEU A 2 -1.24 10.17 15.17
C LEU A 2 -0.93 8.74 14.63
N PRO A 3 0.13 8.51 13.84
CA PRO A 3 0.34 7.19 13.22
C PRO A 3 0.70 6.10 14.24
N PHE A 4 1.42 6.46 15.30
CA PHE A 4 1.75 5.52 16.38
C PHE A 4 0.50 5.14 17.19
N VAL A 5 -0.42 6.08 17.42
CA VAL A 5 -1.69 5.81 18.10
C VAL A 5 -2.58 4.90 17.25
N ALA A 6 -2.66 5.14 15.94
CA ALA A 6 -3.43 4.29 15.03
C ALA A 6 -2.92 2.84 15.02
N LEU A 7 -1.60 2.63 15.04
CA LEU A 7 -0.98 1.30 15.17
C LEU A 7 -1.34 0.62 16.49
N ILE A 8 -1.35 1.36 17.60
CA ILE A 8 -1.74 0.82 18.91
C ILE A 8 -3.23 0.45 18.93
N CYS A 9 -4.10 1.27 18.37
CA CYS A 9 -5.53 0.96 18.22
C CYS A 9 -5.76 -0.29 17.37
N LEU A 10 -5.05 -0.42 16.25
CA LEU A 10 -5.13 -1.58 15.36
C LEU A 10 -4.63 -2.86 16.05
N ARG A 11 -3.57 -2.75 16.85
CA ARG A 11 -3.02 -3.86 17.64
C ARG A 11 -3.99 -4.39 18.68
N ARG A 12 -4.87 -3.55 19.22
CA ARG A 12 -5.88 -3.93 20.23
C ARG A 12 -7.15 -4.54 19.62
N ALA A 13 -7.30 -4.53 18.30
CA ALA A 13 -8.43 -5.15 17.61
C ALA A 13 -8.30 -6.69 17.58
N ASN A 14 -9.42 -7.38 17.34
CA ASN A 14 -9.41 -8.81 17.05
C ASN A 14 -8.50 -9.07 15.84
N HIS A 15 -7.60 -10.04 15.95
CA HIS A 15 -6.56 -10.32 14.95
C HIS A 15 -5.63 -9.13 14.64
N GLY A 16 -5.47 -8.20 15.59
CA GLY A 16 -4.73 -6.95 15.41
C GLY A 16 -3.28 -7.11 14.94
N LEU A 17 -2.60 -8.18 15.34
CA LEU A 17 -1.25 -8.51 14.83
C LEU A 17 -1.26 -8.73 13.30
N TYR A 18 -2.23 -9.51 12.79
CA TYR A 18 -2.36 -9.79 11.36
C TYR A 18 -2.73 -8.54 10.58
N LEU A 19 -3.60 -7.70 11.12
CA LEU A 19 -3.96 -6.42 10.51
C LEU A 19 -2.78 -5.44 10.47
N CYS A 20 -1.98 -5.37 11.52
CA CYS A 20 -0.75 -4.58 11.53
C CYS A 20 0.20 -5.02 10.42
N ILE A 21 0.45 -6.32 10.30
CA ILE A 21 1.34 -6.87 9.27
C ILE A 21 0.77 -6.61 7.87
N LEU A 22 -0.54 -6.76 7.69
CA LEU A 22 -1.21 -6.49 6.42
C LEU A 22 -0.95 -5.07 5.91
N VAL A 23 -0.96 -4.06 6.80
CA VAL A 23 -0.66 -2.67 6.41
C VAL A 23 0.76 -2.53 5.85
N PHE A 24 1.75 -3.16 6.51
CA PHE A 24 3.13 -3.14 6.02
C PHE A 24 3.28 -3.88 4.69
N VAL A 25 2.72 -5.09 4.60
CA VAL A 25 2.73 -5.91 3.38
C VAL A 25 2.11 -5.16 2.21
N ALA A 26 0.96 -4.52 2.41
CA ALA A 26 0.30 -3.74 1.37
C ALA A 26 1.18 -2.58 0.89
N SER A 27 1.80 -1.83 1.82
CA SER A 27 2.68 -0.70 1.45
C SER A 27 3.91 -1.16 0.67
N TRP A 28 4.60 -2.21 1.13
CA TRP A 28 5.80 -2.74 0.49
C TRP A 28 5.51 -3.30 -0.91
N ILE A 29 4.42 -4.06 -1.04
CA ILE A 29 3.97 -4.56 -2.34
C ILE A 29 3.63 -3.37 -3.25
N THR A 30 2.87 -2.40 -2.76
CA THR A 30 2.51 -1.21 -3.56
C THR A 30 3.76 -0.51 -4.10
N ASP A 31 4.75 -0.24 -3.26
CA ASP A 31 5.95 0.50 -3.68
C ASP A 31 6.84 -0.32 -4.63
N THR A 32 7.01 -1.61 -4.35
CA THR A 32 7.82 -2.51 -5.18
C THR A 32 7.21 -2.67 -6.57
N PHE A 33 5.92 -2.98 -6.64
CA PHE A 33 5.24 -3.19 -7.91
C PHE A 33 4.97 -1.89 -8.64
N ALA A 34 4.74 -0.77 -7.95
CA ALA A 34 4.67 0.55 -8.59
C ALA A 34 6.02 0.93 -9.23
N TYR A 35 7.13 0.61 -8.58
CA TYR A 35 8.46 0.81 -9.16
C TYR A 35 8.69 -0.07 -10.39
N PHE A 36 8.43 -1.38 -10.30
CA PHE A 36 8.64 -2.28 -11.44
C PHE A 36 7.71 -1.97 -12.61
N THR A 37 6.41 -1.84 -12.37
CA THR A 37 5.45 -1.50 -13.43
C THR A 37 5.71 -0.11 -14.00
N GLY A 38 6.10 0.84 -13.16
CA GLY A 38 6.51 2.16 -13.60
C GLY A 38 7.82 2.17 -14.39
N TYR A 39 8.76 1.26 -14.12
CA TYR A 39 10.01 1.13 -14.86
C TYR A 39 9.81 0.47 -16.22
N PHE A 40 9.01 -0.60 -16.29
CA PHE A 40 8.79 -1.36 -17.53
C PHE A 40 7.74 -0.74 -18.46
N LEU A 41 6.67 -0.18 -17.90
CA LEU A 41 5.51 0.31 -18.65
C LEU A 41 5.34 1.83 -18.59
N GLY A 42 6.16 2.53 -17.79
CA GLY A 42 6.01 3.95 -17.52
C GLY A 42 6.27 4.83 -18.74
N LYS A 43 5.20 5.25 -19.41
CA LYS A 43 5.21 6.25 -20.48
C LYS A 43 4.67 7.59 -19.99
N HIS A 44 3.68 7.57 -19.08
CA HIS A 44 2.98 8.76 -18.63
C HIS A 44 3.37 9.14 -17.20
N LYS A 45 3.94 10.34 -17.02
CA LYS A 45 4.32 10.86 -15.69
C LYS A 45 3.09 11.27 -14.90
N LEU A 46 2.99 10.81 -13.65
CA LEU A 46 1.86 11.09 -12.76
C LEU A 46 1.92 12.52 -12.20
N ALA A 47 3.10 12.94 -11.74
CA ALA A 47 3.29 14.24 -11.10
C ALA A 47 4.65 14.85 -11.46
N PRO A 48 4.83 15.39 -12.68
CA PRO A 48 6.14 15.85 -13.17
C PRO A 48 6.76 16.98 -12.31
N PHE A 49 5.94 17.75 -11.60
CA PHE A 49 6.39 18.86 -10.76
C PHE A 49 6.82 18.43 -9.35
N VAL A 50 6.29 17.31 -8.85
CA VAL A 50 6.49 16.82 -7.47
C VAL A 50 7.41 15.60 -7.43
N SER A 51 7.26 14.67 -8.37
CA SER A 51 8.10 13.47 -8.50
C SER A 51 8.28 13.08 -9.96
N PRO A 52 9.43 13.41 -10.58
CA PRO A 52 9.66 13.21 -12.02
C PRO A 52 9.76 11.73 -12.43
N LYS A 53 9.88 10.81 -11.45
CA LYS A 53 10.03 9.36 -11.67
C LYS A 53 8.73 8.56 -11.49
N LYS A 54 7.65 9.15 -10.95
CA LYS A 54 6.36 8.44 -10.75
C LYS A 54 5.53 8.46 -12.02
N THR A 55 4.99 7.30 -12.41
CA THR A 55 4.16 7.14 -13.61
C THR A 55 2.75 6.67 -13.28
N ILE A 56 1.78 6.99 -14.14
CA ILE A 56 0.38 6.58 -13.99
C ILE A 56 0.27 5.06 -14.11
N GLU A 57 0.97 4.47 -15.09
CA GLU A 57 1.01 3.02 -15.26
C GLU A 57 1.60 2.33 -14.01
N GLY A 58 2.61 2.94 -13.38
CA GLY A 58 3.17 2.47 -12.12
C GLY A 58 2.17 2.50 -10.96
N SER A 59 1.42 3.60 -10.82
CA SER A 59 0.39 3.75 -9.77
C SER A 59 -0.74 2.71 -9.90
N ILE A 60 -1.20 2.47 -11.13
CA ILE A 60 -2.23 1.46 -11.43
C ILE A 60 -1.69 0.06 -11.17
N GLY A 61 -0.48 -0.24 -11.67
CA GLY A 61 0.18 -1.52 -11.44
C GLY A 61 0.38 -1.81 -9.95
N GLY A 62 0.94 -0.85 -9.20
CA GLY A 62 1.10 -0.96 -7.75
C GLY A 62 -0.21 -1.25 -7.02
N THR A 63 -1.31 -0.61 -7.42
CA THR A 63 -2.63 -0.81 -6.82
C THR A 63 -3.20 -2.20 -7.11
N LEU A 64 -3.11 -2.68 -8.36
CA LEU A 64 -3.57 -4.02 -8.72
C LEU A 64 -2.79 -5.11 -7.97
N PHE A 65 -1.46 -4.97 -7.89
CA PHE A 65 -0.63 -5.90 -7.15
C PHE A 65 -0.83 -5.80 -5.63
N ALA A 66 -1.15 -4.63 -5.08
CA ALA A 66 -1.50 -4.46 -3.67
C ALA A 66 -2.80 -5.19 -3.29
N ILE A 67 -3.83 -5.09 -4.15
CA ILE A 67 -5.09 -5.82 -3.99
C ILE A 67 -4.82 -7.34 -3.99
N GLY A 68 -4.08 -7.82 -4.99
CA GLY A 68 -3.70 -9.24 -5.08
C GLY A 68 -2.85 -9.70 -3.89
N GLY A 69 -1.93 -8.85 -3.42
CA GLY A 69 -1.09 -9.10 -2.26
C GLY A 69 -1.87 -9.22 -0.95
N CYS A 70 -2.84 -8.32 -0.72
CA CYS A 70 -3.73 -8.40 0.43
C CYS A 70 -4.62 -9.66 0.40
N MET A 71 -5.13 -10.04 -0.77
CA MET A 71 -5.90 -11.27 -0.94
C MET A 71 -5.04 -12.52 -0.70
N GLY A 72 -3.82 -12.55 -1.24
CA GLY A 72 -2.86 -13.65 -1.04
C GLY A 72 -2.44 -13.78 0.42
N TYR A 73 -2.20 -12.66 1.10
CA TYR A 73 -1.92 -12.64 2.54
C TYR A 73 -3.10 -13.16 3.37
N GLY A 74 -4.33 -12.76 3.03
CA GLY A 74 -5.54 -13.29 3.67
C GLY A 74 -5.71 -14.79 3.47
N ALA A 75 -5.41 -15.31 2.27
CA ALA A 75 -5.44 -16.74 1.99
C ALA A 75 -4.39 -17.50 2.83
N LEU A 76 -3.17 -16.97 2.96
CA LEU A 76 -2.10 -17.57 3.79
C LEU A 76 -2.46 -17.62 5.28
N ILE A 77 -3.13 -16.59 5.80
CA ILE A 77 -3.58 -16.63 7.21
C ILE A 77 -4.74 -17.60 7.37
N GLY A 78 -5.70 -17.61 6.44
CA GLY A 78 -6.85 -18.52 6.51
C GLY A 78 -6.45 -20.00 6.46
N THR A 79 -5.30 -20.34 5.85
CA THR A 79 -4.74 -21.71 5.92
C THR A 79 -3.91 -21.97 7.17
N ALA A 80 -3.30 -20.94 7.77
CA ALA A 80 -2.47 -21.06 8.97
C ALA A 80 -3.27 -21.02 10.29
N ASP A 81 -4.41 -20.34 10.30
CA ASP A 81 -5.29 -20.19 11.45
C ASP A 81 -6.75 -20.30 11.03
N SER A 82 -7.37 -21.45 11.32
CA SER A 82 -8.76 -21.77 10.98
C SER A 82 -9.78 -20.86 11.65
N ALA A 83 -9.38 -20.10 12.69
CA ALA A 83 -10.24 -19.11 13.32
C ALA A 83 -10.37 -17.82 12.50
N VAL A 84 -9.52 -17.62 11.47
CA VAL A 84 -9.53 -16.44 10.61
C VAL A 84 -10.21 -16.78 9.29
N ILE A 85 -11.40 -16.20 9.05
CA ILE A 85 -12.11 -16.33 7.78
C ILE A 85 -11.79 -15.11 6.90
N PRO A 86 -10.96 -15.26 5.85
CA PRO A 86 -10.58 -14.13 5.01
C PRO A 86 -11.77 -13.64 4.18
N HIS A 87 -12.16 -12.39 4.40
CA HIS A 87 -13.17 -11.72 3.59
C HIS A 87 -12.50 -11.05 2.39
N TYR A 88 -12.43 -11.77 1.27
CA TYR A 88 -11.70 -11.33 0.07
C TYR A 88 -12.15 -9.96 -0.47
N LEU A 89 -13.46 -9.65 -0.43
CA LEU A 89 -13.96 -8.34 -0.83
C LEU A 89 -13.44 -7.23 0.09
N ALA A 90 -13.44 -7.47 1.41
CA ALA A 90 -12.92 -6.51 2.38
C ALA A 90 -11.40 -6.32 2.20
N LEU A 91 -10.65 -7.41 1.96
CA LEU A 91 -9.21 -7.36 1.69
C LEU A 91 -8.88 -6.59 0.41
N ALA A 92 -9.70 -6.72 -0.63
CA ALA A 92 -9.54 -5.96 -1.87
C ALA A 92 -9.77 -4.46 -1.65
N VAL A 93 -10.83 -4.08 -0.94
CA VAL A 93 -11.12 -2.68 -0.59
C VAL A 93 -10.01 -2.10 0.29
N VAL A 94 -9.55 -2.85 1.30
CA VAL A 94 -8.45 -2.43 2.16
C VAL A 94 -7.15 -2.27 1.37
N GLY A 95 -6.81 -3.22 0.49
CA GLY A 95 -5.63 -3.12 -0.38
C GLY A 95 -5.67 -1.90 -1.30
N LEU A 96 -6.85 -1.58 -1.85
CA LEU A 96 -7.05 -0.36 -2.66
C LEU A 96 -6.82 0.90 -1.84
N ILE A 97 -7.44 1.01 -0.66
CA ILE A 97 -7.30 2.18 0.22
C ILE A 97 -5.84 2.34 0.66
N LEU A 98 -5.21 1.26 1.11
CA LEU A 98 -3.82 1.28 1.58
C LEU A 98 -2.85 1.66 0.46
N SER A 99 -3.05 1.16 -0.77
CA SER A 99 -2.25 1.54 -1.93
C SER A 99 -2.35 3.05 -2.19
N ILE A 100 -3.57 3.60 -2.25
CA ILE A 100 -3.78 5.03 -2.49
C ILE A 100 -3.13 5.87 -1.39
N VAL A 101 -3.32 5.50 -0.12
CA VAL A 101 -2.71 6.20 1.02
C VAL A 101 -1.18 6.13 0.97
N SER A 102 -0.61 4.97 0.63
CA SER A 102 0.85 4.79 0.49
C SER A 102 1.42 5.71 -0.59
N GLN A 103 0.77 5.72 -1.76
CA GLN A 103 1.20 6.56 -2.89
C GLN A 103 1.07 8.05 -2.59
N LEU A 104 -0.02 8.47 -1.92
CA LEU A 104 -0.21 9.85 -1.49
C LEU A 104 0.83 10.27 -0.44
N GLY A 105 1.15 9.39 0.50
CA GLY A 105 2.19 9.64 1.51
C GLY A 105 3.56 9.88 0.87
N ASP A 106 3.94 9.06 -0.12
CA ASP A 106 5.20 9.23 -0.84
C ASP A 106 5.23 10.52 -1.69
N LEU A 107 4.09 10.88 -2.30
CA LEU A 107 3.94 12.16 -3.02
C LEU A 107 4.04 13.36 -2.06
N ALA A 108 3.41 13.30 -0.90
CA ALA A 108 3.49 14.35 0.12
C ALA A 108 4.93 14.52 0.62
N ALA A 109 5.62 13.42 0.92
CA ALA A 109 7.03 13.43 1.32
C ALA A 109 7.92 14.03 0.22
N SER A 110 7.64 13.71 -1.05
CA SER A 110 8.35 14.28 -2.20
C SER A 110 8.06 15.77 -2.41
N ALA A 111 6.83 16.21 -2.18
CA ALA A 111 6.43 17.61 -2.25
C ALA A 111 7.09 18.47 -1.16
N VAL A 112 7.19 17.93 0.05
CA VAL A 112 7.91 18.57 1.15
C VAL A 112 9.38 18.74 0.77
N LYS A 113 10.05 17.66 0.32
CA LYS A 113 11.45 17.71 -0.14
C LYS A 113 11.66 18.82 -1.19
N ARG A 114 10.80 18.87 -2.22
CA ARG A 114 10.79 19.92 -3.25
C ARG A 114 10.61 21.33 -2.71
N SER A 115 9.75 21.52 -1.72
CA SER A 115 9.49 22.82 -1.10
C SER A 115 10.69 23.35 -0.33
N TYR A 116 11.51 22.46 0.23
CA TYR A 116 12.76 22.79 0.91
C TYR A 116 13.99 22.78 -0.04
N GLY A 117 13.79 22.52 -1.34
CA GLY A 117 14.87 22.50 -2.32
C GLY A 117 15.85 21.32 -2.20
N ILE A 118 15.44 20.26 -1.50
CA ILE A 118 16.18 19.00 -1.29
C ILE A 118 15.66 17.96 -2.28
#